data_AF-A0A1S1Z2U1-F1
#
_entry.id   AF-A0A1S1Z2U1-F1
#
_cell.length_a   1.000
_cell.length_b   1.000
_cell.length_c   1.000
_cell.angle_alpha   90.00
_cell.angle_beta   90.00
_cell.angle_gamma   90.00
#
_symmetry.space_group_name_H-M   'P 1'
#
loop_
_entity.id
_entity.type
_entity.pdbx_description
1 polymer ?
#
loop_
_entity_poly.entity_id
_entity_poly.type
_entity_poly.pdbx_seq_one_letter_code
_entity_poly.pdbx_strand_id
1 'polypeptide(L)'
;MFSKEEHSRLRAEFWTQFGQLMKPFKSEEGKRINWTNYKTGVKNVFFKMNADKKKCGIGIYLTHKDPEIQQLIFEQFEEMKTYLHSILEEEWEWELHTKNDLRQTISKIYIEKEGLNMFKLDDQADIYSFLKPRILKLDEFWRDTKEVFVDLTT
;
A
#
# COMPACT_ATOMS: atom_id res chain seq x y z
N MET A 1 24.23 -17.23 5.16
CA MET A 1 23.78 -16.07 4.37
C MET A 1 23.05 -16.64 3.17
N PHE A 2 21.78 -16.29 2.95
CA PHE A 2 21.01 -16.85 1.83
C PHE A 2 21.55 -16.33 0.48
N SER A 3 21.43 -17.13 -0.58
CA SER A 3 21.75 -16.68 -1.92
C SER A 3 20.75 -15.61 -2.39
N LYS A 4 21.10 -14.84 -3.43
CA LYS A 4 20.16 -13.88 -4.05
C LYS A 4 18.88 -14.56 -4.53
N GLU A 5 19.01 -15.76 -5.10
CA GLU A 5 17.91 -16.59 -5.59
C GLU A 5 17.02 -17.04 -4.43
N GLU A 6 17.62 -17.48 -3.34
CA GLU A 6 16.89 -17.95 -2.16
C GLU A 6 16.12 -16.82 -1.48
N HIS A 7 16.70 -15.62 -1.36
CA HIS A 7 15.97 -14.44 -0.91
C HIS A 7 14.79 -14.09 -1.84
N SER A 8 14.93 -14.26 -3.15
CA SER A 8 13.84 -14.04 -4.10
C SER A 8 12.72 -15.05 -3.92
N ARG A 9 13.07 -16.33 -3.78
CA ARG A 9 12.11 -17.42 -3.51
C ARG A 9 11.33 -17.19 -2.23
N LEU A 10 12.00 -16.88 -1.13
CA LEU A 10 11.35 -16.63 0.16
C LEU A 10 10.40 -15.42 0.12
N ARG A 11 10.77 -14.35 -0.61
CA ARG A 11 9.86 -13.22 -0.84
C ARG A 11 8.61 -13.64 -1.61
N ALA A 12 8.78 -14.42 -2.68
CA ALA A 12 7.67 -14.90 -3.49
C ALA A 12 6.74 -15.80 -2.67
N GLU A 13 7.31 -16.67 -1.83
CA GLU A 13 6.56 -17.56 -0.93
C GLU A 13 5.76 -16.75 0.09
N PHE A 14 6.37 -15.77 0.77
CA PHE A 14 5.71 -14.88 1.71
C PHE A 14 4.47 -14.21 1.10
N TRP A 15 4.63 -13.56 -0.07
CA TRP A 15 3.50 -12.89 -0.72
C TRP A 15 2.45 -13.87 -1.26
N THR A 16 2.85 -15.08 -1.63
CA THR A 16 1.92 -16.14 -2.02
C THR A 16 1.06 -16.58 -0.85
N GLN A 17 1.67 -16.82 0.31
CA GLN A 17 0.97 -17.19 1.54
C GLN A 17 0.03 -16.09 2.00
N PHE A 18 0.50 -14.83 2.04
CA PHE A 18 -0.36 -13.69 2.35
C PHE A 18 -1.53 -13.57 1.36
N GLY A 19 -1.27 -13.69 0.05
CA GLY A 19 -2.33 -13.70 -0.96
C GLY A 19 -3.35 -14.82 -0.76
N GLN A 20 -2.91 -16.01 -0.34
CA GLN A 20 -3.80 -17.13 0.00
C GLN A 20 -4.66 -16.83 1.23
N LEU A 21 -4.06 -16.27 2.29
CA LEU A 21 -4.77 -15.82 3.50
C LEU A 21 -5.86 -14.79 3.17
N MET A 22 -5.60 -13.94 2.18
CA MET A 22 -6.52 -12.87 1.78
C MET A 22 -7.64 -13.33 0.84
N LYS A 23 -7.59 -14.55 0.28
CA LYS A 23 -8.62 -15.07 -0.67
C LYS A 23 -10.07 -15.01 -0.17
N PRO A 24 -10.38 -15.26 1.12
CA PRO A 24 -11.76 -15.22 1.61
C PRO A 24 -12.35 -13.81 1.61
N PHE A 25 -11.50 -12.77 1.67
CA PHE A 25 -11.93 -11.38 1.66
C PHE A 25 -12.22 -10.97 0.22
N LYS A 26 -13.47 -10.63 -0.04
CA LYS A 26 -13.95 -10.06 -1.30
C LYS A 26 -14.16 -8.57 -1.09
N SER A 27 -14.16 -7.81 -2.17
CA SER A 27 -14.78 -6.49 -2.12
C SER A 27 -16.26 -6.64 -1.79
N GLU A 28 -16.89 -5.58 -1.29
CA GLU A 28 -18.34 -5.61 -0.98
C GLU A 28 -19.21 -5.94 -2.21
N GLU A 29 -18.74 -5.61 -3.41
CA GLU A 29 -19.39 -5.98 -4.69
C GLU A 29 -19.19 -7.47 -5.06
N GLY A 30 -18.56 -8.27 -4.20
CA GLY A 30 -18.29 -9.69 -4.42
C GLY A 30 -17.16 -9.95 -5.42
N LYS A 31 -16.45 -8.92 -5.89
CA LYS A 31 -15.33 -9.06 -6.84
C LYS A 31 -14.11 -9.63 -6.13
N ARG A 32 -13.39 -10.50 -6.85
CA ARG A 32 -12.10 -11.02 -6.40
C ARG A 32 -11.04 -9.93 -6.55
N ILE A 33 -10.47 -9.50 -5.44
CA ILE A 33 -9.36 -8.55 -5.42
C ILE A 33 -8.03 -9.31 -5.31
N ASN A 34 -7.06 -8.91 -6.12
CA ASN A 34 -5.68 -9.31 -5.90
C ASN A 34 -5.06 -8.40 -4.84
N TRP A 35 -5.17 -8.78 -3.57
CA TRP A 35 -4.78 -7.93 -2.44
C TRP A 35 -3.30 -7.56 -2.43
N THR A 36 -2.40 -8.45 -2.91
CA THR A 36 -0.96 -8.15 -3.00
C THR A 36 -0.60 -7.25 -4.19
N ASN A 37 -1.50 -7.10 -5.16
CA ASN A 37 -1.34 -6.26 -6.33
C ASN A 37 -2.65 -5.50 -6.59
N TYR A 38 -3.05 -4.72 -5.59
CA TYR A 38 -4.32 -3.99 -5.61
C TYR A 38 -4.39 -3.03 -6.80
N LYS A 39 -5.53 -3.03 -7.50
CA LYS A 39 -5.76 -2.20 -8.68
C LYS A 39 -6.70 -1.04 -8.31
N THR A 40 -6.11 0.11 -8.04
CA THR A 40 -6.85 1.38 -7.82
C THR A 40 -7.70 1.78 -9.03
N GLY A 41 -7.26 1.43 -10.23
CA GLY A 41 -7.90 1.83 -11.48
C GLY A 41 -7.62 3.28 -11.88
N VAL A 42 -6.86 4.03 -11.07
CA VAL A 42 -6.44 5.40 -11.35
C VAL A 42 -4.94 5.39 -11.67
N LYS A 43 -4.56 6.02 -12.79
CA LYS A 43 -3.14 6.03 -13.20
C LYS A 43 -2.31 6.76 -12.17
N ASN A 44 -1.08 6.29 -11.95
CA ASN A 44 -0.11 6.90 -11.05
C ASN A 44 -0.50 6.93 -9.56
N VAL A 45 -1.64 6.34 -9.17
CA VAL A 45 -2.06 6.16 -7.77
C VAL A 45 -2.01 4.67 -7.46
N PHE A 46 -1.20 4.28 -6.47
CA PHE A 46 -0.98 2.87 -6.15
C PHE A 46 -1.12 2.61 -4.65
N PHE A 47 -1.84 1.55 -4.30
CA PHE A 47 -1.71 0.96 -2.97
C PHE A 47 -0.61 -0.08 -3.00
N LYS A 48 0.39 0.09 -2.15
CA LYS A 48 1.54 -0.81 -2.09
C LYS A 48 1.75 -1.30 -0.66
N MET A 49 2.12 -2.56 -0.55
CA MET A 49 2.64 -3.14 0.67
C MET A 49 4.09 -3.54 0.42
N ASN A 50 4.93 -3.34 1.43
CA ASN A 50 6.33 -3.74 1.42
C ASN A 50 6.65 -4.51 2.71
N ALA A 51 7.56 -5.46 2.59
CA ALA A 51 8.15 -6.15 3.72
C ALA A 51 9.58 -6.52 3.33
N ASP A 52 10.52 -6.33 4.25
CA ASP A 52 11.91 -6.68 4.06
C ASP A 52 12.48 -7.34 5.33
N LYS A 53 13.81 -7.33 5.48
CA LYS A 53 14.51 -7.95 6.61
C LYS A 53 14.52 -7.11 7.90
N LYS A 54 14.00 -5.89 7.86
CA LYS A 54 14.02 -4.89 8.93
C LYS A 54 12.65 -4.31 9.22
N LYS A 55 11.80 -4.15 8.21
CA LYS A 55 10.51 -3.49 8.36
C LYS A 55 9.44 -4.02 7.42
N CYS A 56 8.20 -3.66 7.71
CA CYS A 56 7.08 -3.76 6.79
C CYS A 56 6.29 -2.46 6.74
N GLY A 57 5.53 -2.26 5.67
CA GLY A 57 4.83 -1.03 5.39
C GLY A 57 3.66 -1.22 4.44
N ILE A 58 2.73 -0.27 4.50
CA ILE A 58 1.63 -0.13 3.55
C ILE A 58 1.38 1.35 3.32
N GLY A 59 1.01 1.71 2.09
CA GLY A 59 0.77 3.10 1.75
C GLY A 59 0.12 3.32 0.39
N ILE A 60 -0.33 4.55 0.21
CA ILE A 60 -0.75 5.15 -1.05
C ILE A 60 0.48 5.84 -1.65
N TYR A 61 0.79 5.55 -2.91
CA TYR A 61 1.95 6.07 -3.62
C TYR A 61 1.51 6.78 -4.88
N LEU A 62 1.92 8.04 -5.00
CA LEU A 62 1.72 8.90 -6.16
C LEU A 62 3.02 8.97 -6.94
N THR A 63 2.99 8.55 -8.21
CA THR A 63 4.21 8.44 -9.04
C THR A 63 4.11 9.20 -10.35
N HIS A 64 3.22 10.19 -10.44
CA HIS A 64 3.14 11.04 -11.62
C HIS A 64 4.50 11.73 -11.84
N LYS A 65 4.96 11.82 -13.09
CA LYS A 65 6.28 12.39 -13.43
C LYS A 65 6.33 13.91 -13.23
N ASP A 66 5.20 14.56 -13.47
CA ASP A 66 4.98 15.97 -13.18
C ASP A 66 4.68 16.17 -11.68
N PRO A 67 5.53 16.90 -10.94
CA PRO A 67 5.32 17.21 -9.53
C PRO A 67 4.07 18.05 -9.25
N GLU A 68 3.64 18.92 -10.17
CA GLU A 68 2.45 19.77 -9.97
C GLU A 68 1.19 18.90 -9.96
N ILE A 69 1.07 17.96 -10.91
CA ILE A 69 -0.01 16.98 -10.93
C ILE A 69 0.06 16.06 -9.70
N GLN A 70 1.27 15.69 -9.28
CA GLN A 70 1.46 14.88 -8.07
C GLN A 70 0.98 15.61 -6.82
N GLN A 71 1.26 16.92 -6.73
CA GLN A 71 0.81 17.77 -5.63
C GLN A 71 -0.71 17.94 -5.64
N LEU A 72 -1.32 18.20 -6.79
CA LEU A 72 -2.78 18.31 -6.92
C LEU A 72 -3.49 17.06 -6.42
N ILE A 73 -3.02 15.87 -6.82
CA ILE A 73 -3.59 14.60 -6.34
C ILE A 73 -3.36 14.43 -4.83
N PHE A 74 -2.19 14.84 -4.32
CA PHE A 74 -1.88 14.77 -2.89
C PHE A 74 -2.81 15.67 -2.06
N GLU A 75 -3.04 16.90 -2.51
CA GLU A 75 -3.97 17.86 -1.89
C GLU A 75 -5.40 17.30 -1.83
N GLN A 76 -5.86 16.60 -2.87
CA GLN A 76 -7.14 15.88 -2.84
C GLN A 76 -7.19 14.81 -1.73
N PHE A 77 -6.10 14.06 -1.53
CA PHE A 77 -6.05 13.15 -0.38
C PHE A 77 -6.09 13.92 0.94
N GLU A 78 -5.42 15.07 1.04
CA GLU A 78 -5.41 15.89 2.26
C GLU A 78 -6.81 16.41 2.62
N GLU A 79 -7.61 16.80 1.63
CA GLU A 79 -9.02 17.15 1.83
C GLU A 79 -9.83 16.00 2.44
N MET A 80 -9.46 14.76 2.13
CA MET A 80 -10.08 13.54 2.64
C MET A 80 -9.34 12.92 3.84
N LYS A 81 -8.31 13.59 4.39
CA LYS A 81 -7.47 13.05 5.47
C LYS A 81 -8.27 12.61 6.69
N THR A 82 -9.22 13.44 7.12
CA THR A 82 -10.10 13.12 8.25
C THR A 82 -10.92 11.86 7.99
N TYR A 83 -11.45 11.71 6.78
CA TYR A 83 -12.22 10.52 6.40
C TYR A 83 -11.32 9.27 6.36
N LEU A 84 -10.16 9.38 5.71
CA LEU A 84 -9.17 8.31 5.65
C LEU A 84 -8.78 7.82 7.05
N HIS A 85 -8.42 8.74 7.95
CA HIS A 85 -8.05 8.40 9.33
C HIS A 85 -9.24 7.85 10.14
N SER A 86 -10.49 8.28 9.87
CA SER A 86 -11.65 7.68 10.53
C SER A 86 -11.90 6.23 10.14
N ILE A 87 -11.66 5.85 8.88
CA ILE A 87 -11.75 4.45 8.43
C ILE A 87 -10.57 3.66 9.00
N LEU A 88 -9.36 4.22 8.89
CA LEU A 88 -8.13 3.58 9.35
C LEU A 88 -8.11 3.37 10.86
N GLU A 89 -8.73 4.27 11.62
CA GLU A 89 -8.62 4.39 13.08
C GLU A 89 -7.15 4.58 13.53
N GLU A 90 -6.33 5.16 12.66
CA GLU A 90 -4.89 5.34 12.82
C GLU A 90 -4.43 6.62 12.10
N GLU A 91 -3.37 7.23 12.59
CA GLU A 91 -2.69 8.33 11.92
C GLU A 91 -1.55 7.80 11.05
N TRP A 92 -1.50 8.27 9.80
CA TRP A 92 -0.45 7.91 8.84
C TRP A 92 0.49 9.09 8.59
N GLU A 93 1.66 8.77 8.04
CA GLU A 93 2.66 9.75 7.61
C GLU A 93 2.37 10.23 6.19
N TRP A 94 2.56 11.53 5.95
CA TRP A 94 2.24 12.21 4.70
C TRP A 94 3.50 12.90 4.17
N GLU A 95 4.05 12.42 3.05
CA GLU A 95 5.26 12.97 2.43
C GLU A 95 4.98 13.39 0.98
N LEU A 96 5.02 14.71 0.74
CA LEU A 96 4.98 15.30 -0.59
C LEU A 96 6.39 15.35 -1.21
N HIS A 97 6.51 14.96 -2.48
CA HIS A 97 7.70 15.09 -3.34
C HIS A 97 9.02 14.53 -2.75
N THR A 98 8.93 13.41 -2.05
CA THR A 98 10.08 12.65 -1.54
C THR A 98 10.78 11.86 -2.65
N LYS A 99 11.97 11.31 -2.36
CA LYS A 99 12.76 10.51 -3.30
C LYS A 99 12.67 9.03 -2.95
N ASN A 100 12.30 8.19 -3.92
CA ASN A 100 12.40 6.74 -3.77
C ASN A 100 13.83 6.23 -4.01
N ASP A 101 14.05 4.92 -3.85
CA ASP A 101 15.35 4.26 -4.06
C ASP A 101 15.93 4.49 -5.46
N LEU A 102 15.08 4.75 -6.46
CA LEU A 102 15.47 5.05 -7.84
C LEU A 102 15.65 6.56 -8.10
N ARG A 103 15.66 7.39 -7.05
CA ARG A 103 15.76 8.86 -7.09
C ARG A 103 14.61 9.55 -7.85
N GLN A 104 13.49 8.86 -8.05
CA GLN A 104 12.28 9.44 -8.64
C GLN A 104 11.55 10.26 -7.57
N THR A 105 11.00 11.41 -7.98
CA THR A 105 10.09 12.19 -7.14
C THR A 105 8.76 11.46 -7.04
N ILE A 106 8.38 11.08 -5.82
CA ILE A 106 7.09 10.47 -5.51
C ILE A 106 6.47 11.20 -4.32
N SER A 107 5.17 11.02 -4.13
CA SER A 107 4.50 11.40 -2.88
C SER A 107 3.86 10.16 -2.28
N LYS A 108 3.81 10.07 -0.95
CA LYS A 108 3.29 8.88 -0.27
C LYS A 108 2.53 9.25 1.00
N ILE A 109 1.48 8.47 1.25
CA ILE A 109 0.70 8.48 2.49
C ILE A 109 0.80 7.07 3.04
N TYR A 110 1.47 6.87 4.18
CA TYR A 110 1.95 5.55 4.53
C TYR A 110 2.12 5.33 6.04
N ILE A 111 2.23 4.07 6.43
CA ILE A 111 2.61 3.65 7.77
C ILE A 111 3.59 2.48 7.68
N GLU A 112 4.58 2.45 8.57
CA GLU A 112 5.58 1.38 8.63
C GLU A 112 5.74 0.87 10.06
N LYS A 113 6.15 -0.40 10.16
CA LYS A 113 6.55 -1.04 11.41
C LYS A 113 7.95 -1.61 11.26
N GLU A 114 8.88 -1.04 12.01
CA GLU A 114 10.28 -1.48 12.13
C GLU A 114 10.43 -2.70 13.03
N GLY A 115 11.57 -3.38 12.95
CA GLY A 115 11.92 -4.52 13.79
C GLY A 115 11.36 -5.87 13.34
N LEU A 116 10.57 -5.90 12.26
CA LEU A 116 10.01 -7.14 11.70
C LEU A 116 10.80 -7.61 10.48
N ASN A 117 11.08 -8.91 10.43
CA ASN A 117 11.81 -9.52 9.33
C ASN A 117 10.93 -10.56 8.63
N MET A 118 10.55 -10.28 7.38
CA MET A 118 9.68 -11.16 6.59
C MET A 118 10.22 -12.59 6.41
N PHE A 119 11.53 -12.79 6.58
CA PHE A 119 12.19 -14.09 6.45
C PHE A 119 12.16 -14.92 7.75
N LYS A 120 11.68 -14.35 8.86
CA LYS A 120 11.46 -15.07 10.12
C LYS A 120 9.98 -15.46 10.23
N LEU A 121 9.70 -16.75 10.34
CA LEU A 121 8.33 -17.27 10.42
C LEU A 121 7.52 -16.64 11.58
N ASP A 122 8.15 -16.46 12.74
CA ASP A 122 7.51 -15.84 13.91
C ASP A 122 7.06 -14.39 13.63
N ASP A 123 7.87 -13.62 12.89
CA ASP A 123 7.55 -12.23 12.53
C ASP A 123 6.48 -12.17 11.42
N GLN A 124 6.31 -13.22 10.59
CA GLN A 124 5.35 -13.20 9.48
C GLN A 124 3.91 -13.03 9.98
N ALA A 125 3.55 -13.66 11.09
CA ALA A 125 2.21 -13.52 11.67
C ALA A 125 1.92 -12.06 12.07
N ASP A 126 2.91 -11.37 12.62
CA ASP A 126 2.81 -9.95 12.98
C ASP A 126 2.73 -9.06 11.74
N ILE A 127 3.51 -9.35 10.70
CA ILE A 127 3.45 -8.60 9.44
C ILE A 127 2.08 -8.79 8.78
N TYR A 128 1.55 -10.02 8.73
CA TYR A 128 0.22 -10.27 8.17
C TYR A 128 -0.87 -9.54 8.96
N SER A 129 -0.78 -9.55 10.29
CA SER A 129 -1.70 -8.82 11.18
C SER A 129 -1.58 -7.30 11.04
N PHE A 130 -0.40 -6.80 10.65
CA PHE A 130 -0.19 -5.39 10.32
C PHE A 130 -0.79 -5.02 8.95
N LEU A 131 -0.52 -5.81 7.91
CA LEU A 131 -0.91 -5.47 6.54
C LEU A 131 -2.41 -5.69 6.25
N LYS A 132 -2.96 -6.82 6.71
CA LYS A 132 -4.33 -7.25 6.40
C LYS A 132 -5.41 -6.21 6.72
N PRO A 133 -5.55 -5.71 7.97
CA PRO A 133 -6.65 -4.78 8.27
C PRO A 133 -6.52 -3.49 7.45
N ARG A 134 -5.29 -3.02 7.21
CA ARG A 134 -5.03 -1.76 6.51
C ARG A 134 -5.35 -1.84 5.02
N ILE A 135 -5.03 -2.94 4.33
CA ILE A 135 -5.39 -3.07 2.91
C ILE A 135 -6.92 -3.22 2.71
N LEU A 136 -7.62 -3.85 3.66
CA LEU A 136 -9.09 -3.94 3.62
C LEU A 136 -9.73 -2.56 3.85
N LYS A 137 -9.24 -1.81 4.83
CA LYS A 137 -9.69 -0.44 5.11
C LYS A 137 -9.35 0.54 3.97
N LEU A 138 -8.21 0.36 3.29
CA LEU A 138 -7.91 1.12 2.08
C LEU A 138 -8.86 0.80 0.92
N ASP A 139 -9.30 -0.46 0.75
CA ASP A 139 -10.33 -0.83 -0.23
C ASP A 139 -11.67 -0.15 0.10
N GLU A 140 -12.06 -0.14 1.38
CA GLU A 140 -13.25 0.56 1.86
C GLU A 140 -13.19 2.07 1.55
N PHE A 141 -12.11 2.74 1.94
CA PHE A 141 -11.89 4.15 1.60
C PHE A 141 -11.96 4.39 0.09
N TRP A 142 -11.26 3.55 -0.68
CA TRP A 142 -11.14 3.75 -2.12
C TRP A 142 -12.46 3.59 -2.86
N ARG A 143 -13.32 2.68 -2.43
CA ARG A 143 -14.66 2.50 -3.00
C ARG A 143 -15.45 3.82 -2.98
N ASP A 144 -15.33 4.59 -1.90
CA ASP A 144 -16.14 5.79 -1.70
C ASP A 144 -15.53 7.02 -2.37
N THR A 145 -14.20 7.05 -2.52
CA THR A 145 -13.47 8.25 -2.95
C THR A 145 -12.88 8.17 -4.35
N LYS A 146 -12.82 6.98 -4.97
CA LYS A 146 -12.12 6.78 -6.24
C LYS A 146 -12.53 7.77 -7.32
N GLU A 147 -13.83 8.06 -7.44
CA GLU A 147 -14.37 8.93 -8.50
C GLU A 147 -13.79 10.35 -8.46
N VAL A 148 -13.37 10.83 -7.28
CA VAL A 148 -12.68 12.14 -7.13
C VAL A 148 -11.36 12.18 -7.93
N PHE A 149 -10.72 11.03 -8.12
CA PHE A 149 -9.40 10.91 -8.73
C PHE A 149 -9.42 10.48 -10.20
N VAL A 150 -10.58 10.10 -10.75
CA VAL A 150 -10.69 9.56 -12.12
C VAL A 150 -10.42 10.66 -13.17
N ASP A 151 -10.89 11.88 -12.92
CA ASP A 151 -10.89 12.96 -13.93
C ASP A 151 -9.52 13.63 -14.15
N LEU A 152 -8.57 13.51 -13.21
CA LEU A 152 -7.25 14.16 -13.29
C LEU A 152 -6.18 13.37 -14.06
N THR A 153 -6.51 12.20 -14.60
CA THR A 153 -5.54 11.29 -15.24
C THR A 153 -5.79 11.06 -16.73
N THR A 154 -6.69 11.85 -17.32
CA THR A 154 -7.06 11.82 -18.73
C THR A 154 -6.08 12.60 -19.59
#